data_AF-X0W2R9-F1
#
_entry.id   AF-X0W2R9-F1
#
_cell.length_a   1.000
_cell.length_b   1.000
_cell.length_c   1.000
_cell.angle_alpha   90.00
_cell.angle_beta   90.00
_cell.angle_gamma   90.00
#
_symmetry.space_group_name_H-M   'P 1'
#
loop_
_entity.id
_entity.type
_entity.pdbx_description
1 polymer ?
#
loop_
_entity_poly.entity_id
_entity_poly.type
_entity_poly.pdbx_seq_one_letter_code
_entity_poly.pdbx_strand_id
1 'polypeptide(L)'
;MGEHRDINGRFLKGHPDFVTKKAREKSRSKISRANRKFYYTKDELIEKYINQKMSTYEIAEQIGFSDVSVDRWLKKYNILIRSNSESHLGQEAWNKGDGRGVYPVEWNEKLKKRIRAKDHYKCAVCGVEYYNLMYYRQEKIPALHVHHIDYDKNNLDDDNLISLCVACHSKTAINKEYWQKILKKKIRERNNRPVF
;
A
#
# COMPACT_ATOMS: atom_id res chain seq x y z
N MET A 1 8.89 -10.92 -45.28
CA MET A 1 9.42 -11.91 -44.31
C MET A 1 8.33 -12.15 -43.28
N GLY A 2 7.48 -13.16 -43.51
CA GLY A 2 6.28 -13.39 -42.71
C GLY A 2 6.61 -14.12 -41.41
N GLU A 3 6.05 -13.65 -40.31
CA GLU A 3 6.27 -14.22 -38.98
C GLU A 3 5.81 -15.68 -38.93
N HIS A 4 6.71 -16.61 -38.61
CA HIS A 4 6.44 -18.05 -38.47
C HIS A 4 5.63 -18.37 -37.20
N ARG A 5 4.45 -17.78 -37.07
CA ARG A 5 3.55 -17.93 -35.92
C ARG A 5 2.18 -18.44 -36.36
N ASP A 6 1.52 -19.21 -35.50
CA ASP A 6 0.14 -19.66 -35.69
C ASP A 6 -0.87 -18.56 -35.33
N ILE A 7 -2.16 -18.83 -35.53
CA ILE A 7 -3.28 -17.93 -35.21
C ILE A 7 -3.35 -17.50 -33.73
N ASN A 8 -2.60 -18.15 -32.85
CA ASN A 8 -2.49 -17.84 -31.43
C ASN A 8 -1.13 -17.22 -31.07
N GLY A 9 -0.36 -16.77 -32.07
CA GLY A 9 0.96 -16.16 -31.91
C GLY A 9 2.08 -17.14 -31.54
N ARG A 10 1.85 -18.46 -31.60
CA ARG A 10 2.82 -19.49 -31.22
C ARG A 10 3.74 -19.80 -32.38
N PHE A 11 5.03 -19.97 -32.11
CA PHE A 11 5.97 -20.45 -33.13
C PHE A 11 5.52 -21.79 -33.71
N LEU A 12 5.68 -21.96 -35.02
CA LEU A 12 5.37 -23.22 -35.71
C LEU A 12 6.44 -24.29 -35.41
N LYS A 13 6.06 -25.57 -35.55
CA LYS A 13 6.96 -26.71 -35.32
C LYS A 13 8.18 -26.62 -36.24
N GLY A 14 9.38 -26.66 -35.65
CA GLY A 14 10.65 -26.49 -36.37
C GLY A 14 11.35 -25.14 -36.12
N HIS A 15 10.68 -24.18 -35.47
CA HIS A 15 11.31 -22.94 -35.02
C HIS A 15 12.19 -23.18 -33.77
N PRO A 16 13.33 -22.48 -33.60
CA PRO A 16 14.20 -22.62 -32.41
C PRO A 16 13.46 -22.47 -31.08
N ASP A 17 12.51 -21.53 -31.03
CA ASP A 17 11.67 -21.25 -29.86
C ASP A 17 10.35 -22.07 -29.78
N PHE A 18 10.23 -23.15 -30.56
CA PHE A 18 9.04 -24.01 -30.54
C PHE A 18 8.99 -24.85 -29.25
N VAL A 19 8.06 -24.53 -28.34
CA VAL A 19 7.85 -25.28 -27.10
C VAL A 19 6.70 -26.28 -27.23
N THR A 20 6.99 -27.57 -27.02
CA THR A 20 5.96 -28.63 -27.08
C THR A 20 4.91 -28.50 -25.97
N LYS A 21 3.67 -28.91 -26.26
CA LYS A 21 2.54 -28.90 -25.30
C LYS A 21 2.88 -29.63 -23.99
N LYS A 22 3.56 -30.78 -24.10
CA LYS A 22 4.01 -31.61 -22.98
C LYS A 22 5.04 -30.92 -22.09
N ALA A 23 6.00 -30.19 -22.67
CA ALA A 23 6.98 -29.40 -21.91
C ALA A 23 6.33 -28.21 -21.18
N ARG A 24 5.29 -27.61 -21.78
CA ARG A 24 4.51 -26.49 -21.23
C ARG A 24 3.56 -26.91 -20.10
N GLU A 25 3.06 -28.14 -20.17
CA GLU A 25 2.26 -28.75 -19.10
C GLU A 25 3.13 -29.16 -17.91
N LYS A 26 4.35 -29.64 -18.15
CA LYS A 26 5.33 -30.00 -17.09
C LYS A 26 5.83 -28.79 -16.29
N SER A 27 5.80 -27.59 -16.88
CA SER A 27 6.27 -26.32 -16.28
C SER A 27 5.16 -25.47 -15.65
N ARG A 28 3.89 -25.90 -15.73
CA ARG A 28 2.80 -25.30 -14.94
C ARG A 28 2.74 -25.97 -13.56
N SER A 29 3.12 -25.23 -12.51
CA SER A 29 3.04 -25.64 -11.10
C SER A 29 1.77 -26.46 -10.81
N LYS A 30 1.90 -27.63 -10.16
CA LYS A 30 0.80 -28.56 -9.78
C LYS A 30 -0.25 -27.99 -8.81
N ILE A 31 -0.18 -26.70 -8.47
CA ILE A 31 -1.08 -26.06 -7.50
C ILE A 31 -2.34 -25.57 -8.23
N SER A 32 -3.50 -26.01 -7.75
CA SER A 32 -4.80 -25.63 -8.30
C SER A 32 -5.01 -24.11 -8.27
N ARG A 33 -5.74 -23.57 -9.26
CA ARG A 33 -6.09 -22.14 -9.33
C ARG A 33 -6.82 -21.64 -8.07
N ALA A 34 -7.53 -22.52 -7.37
CA ALA A 34 -8.23 -22.21 -6.12
C ALA A 34 -7.25 -22.02 -4.94
N ASN A 35 -6.17 -22.82 -4.86
CA ASN A 35 -5.15 -22.71 -3.81
C ASN A 35 -4.20 -21.51 -3.96
N ARG A 36 -4.12 -20.89 -5.14
CA ARG A 36 -3.31 -19.66 -5.36
C ARG A 36 -3.85 -18.41 -4.67
N LYS A 37 -5.07 -18.46 -4.13
CA LYS A 37 -5.79 -17.24 -3.69
C LYS A 37 -5.47 -16.83 -2.24
N PHE A 38 -4.85 -17.69 -1.41
CA PHE A 38 -4.80 -17.52 0.05
C PHE A 38 -3.57 -18.11 0.77
N TYR A 39 -2.36 -18.02 0.23
CA TYR A 39 -1.22 -18.70 0.91
C TYR A 39 -0.54 -17.88 2.03
N TYR A 40 -0.58 -16.54 1.98
CA TYR A 40 -0.11 -15.71 3.09
C TYR A 40 -1.16 -14.70 3.53
N THR A 41 -1.33 -14.62 4.85
CA THR A 41 -2.00 -13.51 5.51
C THR A 41 -1.15 -12.25 5.40
N LYS A 42 -1.77 -11.10 5.65
CA LYS A 42 -1.07 -9.83 5.67
C LYS A 42 0.05 -9.83 6.72
N ASP A 43 -0.21 -10.40 7.89
CA ASP A 43 0.69 -10.34 9.04
C ASP A 43 1.93 -11.21 8.82
N GLU A 44 1.78 -12.39 8.21
CA GLU A 44 2.91 -13.24 7.87
C GLU A 44 3.83 -12.63 6.80
N LEU A 45 3.25 -11.94 5.81
CA LEU A 45 4.04 -11.21 4.82
C LEU A 45 4.78 -10.04 5.45
N ILE A 46 4.17 -9.36 6.41
CA ILE A 46 4.83 -8.30 7.17
C ILE A 46 5.98 -8.87 7.99
N GLU A 47 5.74 -9.95 8.73
CA GLU A 47 6.76 -10.60 9.54
C GLU A 47 7.98 -11.02 8.70
N LYS A 48 7.75 -11.67 7.55
CA LYS A 48 8.85 -12.12 6.68
C LYS A 48 9.51 -10.98 5.92
N TYR A 49 8.71 -10.15 5.26
CA TYR A 49 9.22 -9.11 4.36
C TYR A 49 9.78 -7.91 5.12
N ILE A 50 9.06 -7.43 6.15
CA ILE A 50 9.42 -6.23 6.91
C ILE A 50 10.33 -6.59 8.08
N ASN A 51 9.92 -7.50 8.96
CA ASN A 51 10.64 -7.76 10.22
C ASN A 51 11.90 -8.61 10.00
N GLN A 52 11.76 -9.71 9.27
CA GLN A 52 12.88 -10.61 8.91
C GLN A 52 13.68 -10.13 7.71
N LYS A 53 13.26 -9.03 7.07
CA LYS A 53 13.93 -8.37 5.94
C LYS A 53 14.19 -9.27 4.73
N MET A 54 13.41 -10.33 4.58
CA MET A 54 13.53 -11.21 3.42
C MET A 54 13.16 -10.45 2.14
N SER A 55 13.87 -10.76 1.06
CA SER A 55 13.50 -10.38 -0.30
C SER A 55 12.25 -11.13 -0.76
N THR A 56 11.57 -10.59 -1.78
CA THR A 56 10.43 -11.30 -2.38
C THR A 56 10.84 -12.63 -3.00
N TYR A 57 12.11 -12.75 -3.41
CA TYR A 57 12.71 -13.99 -3.89
C TYR A 57 12.87 -15.03 -2.78
N GLU A 58 13.50 -14.69 -1.65
CA GLU A 58 13.68 -15.63 -0.53
C GLU A 58 12.34 -16.09 0.05
N ILE A 59 11.37 -15.16 0.15
CA ILE A 59 10.02 -15.51 0.59
C ILE A 59 9.40 -16.50 -0.39
N ALA A 60 9.56 -16.27 -1.70
CA ALA A 60 9.02 -17.12 -2.75
C ALA A 60 9.69 -18.50 -2.83
N GLU A 61 11.01 -18.56 -2.62
CA GLU A 61 11.78 -19.80 -2.56
C GLU A 61 11.35 -20.67 -1.39
N GLN A 62 11.18 -20.09 -0.20
CA GLN A 62 10.70 -20.82 1.00
C GLN A 62 9.36 -21.52 0.78
N ILE A 63 8.50 -20.97 -0.06
CA ILE A 63 7.13 -21.47 -0.28
C ILE A 63 6.94 -22.17 -1.63
N GLY A 64 7.97 -22.22 -2.48
CA GLY A 64 7.89 -22.79 -3.82
C GLY A 64 6.96 -22.03 -4.77
N PHE A 65 6.84 -20.70 -4.61
CA PHE A 65 6.11 -19.83 -5.52
C PHE A 65 7.07 -18.95 -6.33
N SER A 66 6.54 -18.20 -7.28
CA SER A 66 7.29 -17.11 -7.92
C SER A 66 7.29 -15.88 -7.01
N ASP A 67 8.39 -15.14 -7.02
CA ASP A 67 8.52 -13.77 -6.51
C ASP A 67 7.37 -12.85 -6.96
N VAL A 68 6.92 -12.97 -8.21
CA VAL A 68 5.74 -12.25 -8.75
C VAL A 68 4.45 -12.52 -7.95
N SER A 69 4.34 -13.70 -7.32
CA SER A 69 3.19 -14.03 -6.48
C SER A 69 3.26 -13.27 -5.15
N VAL A 70 4.46 -13.16 -4.57
CA VAL A 70 4.73 -12.36 -3.37
C VAL A 70 4.45 -10.88 -3.65
N ASP A 71 4.93 -10.33 -4.76
CA ASP A 71 4.63 -8.96 -5.20
C ASP A 71 3.13 -8.67 -5.28
N ARG A 72 2.36 -9.62 -5.84
CA ARG A 72 0.91 -9.49 -5.95
C ARG A 72 0.24 -9.46 -4.59
N TRP A 73 0.72 -10.25 -3.63
CA TRP A 73 0.19 -10.24 -2.27
C TRP A 73 0.58 -8.96 -1.51
N LEU A 74 1.82 -8.48 -1.66
CA LEU A 74 2.25 -7.21 -1.10
C LEU A 74 1.38 -6.05 -1.62
N LYS A 75 1.17 -5.95 -2.94
CA LYS A 75 0.25 -4.98 -3.56
C LYS A 75 -1.19 -5.13 -3.04
N LYS A 76 -1.70 -6.35 -2.96
CA LYS A 76 -3.06 -6.65 -2.48
C LYS A 76 -3.27 -6.17 -1.04
N TYR A 77 -2.27 -6.35 -0.17
CA TYR A 77 -2.35 -5.94 1.24
C TYR A 77 -1.88 -4.51 1.49
N ASN A 78 -1.55 -3.79 0.41
CA ASN A 78 -1.03 -2.43 0.41
C ASN A 78 0.26 -2.30 1.23
N ILE A 79 1.13 -3.30 1.12
CA ILE A 79 2.48 -3.33 1.66
C ILE A 79 3.42 -2.81 0.57
N LEU A 80 4.22 -1.80 0.90
CA LEU A 80 5.15 -1.16 -0.03
C LEU A 80 6.24 -2.15 -0.46
N ILE A 81 6.41 -2.30 -1.77
CA ILE A 81 7.47 -3.13 -2.33
C ILE A 81 8.74 -2.28 -2.44
N ARG A 82 9.83 -2.78 -1.86
CA ARG A 82 11.17 -2.20 -2.01
C ARG A 82 11.55 -2.16 -3.49
N SER A 83 12.04 -1.04 -3.97
CA SER A 83 12.72 -0.98 -5.27
C SER A 83 14.00 -1.83 -5.25
N ASN A 84 14.50 -2.22 -6.44
CA ASN A 84 15.72 -3.01 -6.56
C ASN A 84 16.93 -2.36 -5.87
N SER A 85 17.01 -1.03 -5.86
CA SER A 85 18.04 -0.29 -5.12
C SER A 85 17.81 -0.33 -3.61
N GLU A 86 16.57 -0.22 -3.15
CA GLU A 86 16.20 -0.30 -1.73
C GLU A 86 16.37 -1.70 -1.13
N SER A 87 16.32 -2.77 -1.94
CA SER A 87 16.67 -4.12 -1.49
C SER A 87 18.16 -4.31 -1.22
N HIS A 88 19.03 -3.45 -1.76
CA HIS A 88 20.47 -3.45 -1.50
C HIS A 88 20.90 -2.46 -0.41
N LEU A 89 20.06 -1.45 -0.13
CA LEU A 89 20.31 -0.48 0.93
C LEU A 89 19.77 -1.04 2.25
N GLY A 90 20.66 -1.36 3.19
CA GLY A 90 20.27 -1.69 4.55
C GLY A 90 19.41 -0.61 5.22
N GLN A 91 18.87 -0.95 6.39
CA GLN A 91 17.82 -0.23 7.15
C GLN A 91 18.06 1.28 7.36
N GLU A 92 19.29 1.77 7.25
CA GLU A 92 19.66 3.18 7.46
C GLU A 92 19.08 4.15 6.41
N ALA A 93 18.80 3.67 5.20
CA ALA A 93 18.12 4.48 4.17
C ALA A 93 16.61 4.62 4.41
N TRP A 94 16.02 3.72 5.21
CA TRP A 94 14.57 3.65 5.47
C TRP A 94 14.08 4.63 6.54
N ASN A 95 14.98 5.08 7.43
CA ASN A 95 14.66 5.91 8.60
C ASN A 95 15.01 7.39 8.42
N LYS A 96 15.55 7.83 7.26
CA LYS A 96 15.75 9.26 7.00
C LYS A 96 14.41 9.87 6.60
N GLY A 97 13.91 10.79 7.42
CA GLY A 97 12.63 11.50 7.28
C GLY A 97 12.52 12.42 6.05
N ASP A 98 12.96 11.97 4.88
CA ASP A 98 12.93 12.68 3.60
C ASP A 98 11.57 12.55 2.87
N GLY A 99 10.58 11.89 3.50
CA GLY A 99 9.26 11.66 2.93
C GLY A 99 9.15 10.42 2.02
N ARG A 100 10.23 9.64 1.83
CA ARG A 100 10.23 8.37 1.08
C ARG A 100 10.21 7.13 1.98
N GLY A 101 10.41 7.29 3.28
CA GLY A 101 10.34 6.20 4.27
C GLY A 101 9.01 5.44 4.27
N VAL A 102 9.06 4.16 4.62
CA VAL A 102 7.90 3.28 4.71
C VAL A 102 7.13 3.52 6.00
N TYR A 103 5.81 3.45 5.92
CA TYR A 103 4.96 3.58 7.08
C TYR A 103 5.13 2.38 8.03
N PRO A 104 5.03 2.59 9.35
CA PRO A 104 4.97 1.48 10.31
C PRO A 104 3.80 0.54 10.00
N VAL A 105 3.89 -0.71 10.46
CA VAL A 105 2.87 -1.75 10.26
C VAL A 105 1.51 -1.34 10.82
N GLU A 106 1.54 -0.55 11.89
CA GLU A 106 0.41 0.02 12.60
C GLU A 106 -0.31 1.10 11.76
N TRP A 107 0.31 1.65 10.71
CA TRP A 107 -0.32 2.52 9.70
C TRP A 107 -1.24 1.74 8.76
N ASN A 108 -2.26 1.12 9.33
CA ASN A 108 -3.20 0.25 8.65
C ASN A 108 -4.63 0.83 8.65
N GLU A 109 -5.56 0.16 7.99
CA GLU A 109 -6.94 0.65 7.91
C GLU A 109 -7.68 0.64 9.26
N LYS A 110 -7.25 -0.16 10.24
CA LYS A 110 -7.83 -0.12 11.60
C LYS A 110 -7.48 1.21 12.27
N LEU A 111 -6.21 1.62 12.24
CA LEU A 111 -5.78 2.93 12.73
C LEU A 111 -6.52 4.05 12.00
N LYS A 112 -6.51 4.04 10.66
CA LYS A 112 -7.13 5.12 9.89
C LYS A 112 -8.64 5.23 10.13
N LYS A 113 -9.35 4.11 10.27
CA LYS A 113 -10.78 4.11 10.64
C LYS A 113 -11.00 4.72 12.02
N ARG A 114 -10.16 4.38 13.01
CA ARG A 114 -10.22 4.96 14.36
C ARG A 114 -10.05 6.48 14.32
N ILE A 115 -9.06 6.99 13.60
CA ILE A 115 -8.84 8.45 13.48
C ILE A 115 -10.03 9.14 12.79
N ARG A 116 -10.54 8.56 11.69
CA ARG A 116 -11.75 9.09 11.04
C ARG A 116 -12.96 9.12 11.96
N ALA A 117 -13.15 8.09 12.79
CA ALA A 117 -14.22 8.06 13.79
C ALA A 117 -14.02 9.13 14.88
N LYS A 118 -12.79 9.32 15.37
CA LYS A 118 -12.44 10.39 16.34
C LYS A 118 -12.72 11.79 15.77
N ASP A 119 -12.55 11.97 14.45
CA ASP A 119 -12.86 13.21 13.75
C ASP A 119 -14.33 13.28 13.27
N HIS A 120 -15.19 12.38 13.75
CA HIS A 120 -16.61 12.28 13.38
C HIS A 120 -16.87 12.18 11.87
N TYR A 121 -15.95 11.55 11.15
CA TYR A 121 -15.99 11.41 9.69
C TYR A 121 -16.13 12.76 8.97
N LYS A 122 -15.52 13.82 9.53
CA LYS A 122 -15.47 15.17 8.97
C LYS A 122 -14.04 15.59 8.68
N CYS A 123 -13.85 16.36 7.63
CA CYS A 123 -12.58 17.05 7.41
C CYS A 123 -12.35 18.05 8.55
N ALA A 124 -11.22 17.97 9.25
CA ALA A 124 -10.93 18.86 10.37
C ALA A 124 -10.75 20.34 9.97
N VAL A 125 -10.49 20.61 8.68
CA VAL A 125 -10.28 21.98 8.17
C VAL A 125 -11.58 22.59 7.68
N CYS A 126 -12.27 21.96 6.74
CA CYS A 126 -13.48 22.54 6.12
C CYS A 126 -14.80 21.95 6.63
N GLY A 127 -14.77 20.93 7.46
CA GLY A 127 -15.98 20.30 8.01
C GLY A 127 -16.74 19.40 7.05
N VAL A 128 -16.32 19.25 5.79
CA VAL A 128 -17.02 18.40 4.81
C VAL A 128 -17.14 16.97 5.34
N GLU A 129 -18.34 16.41 5.24
CA GLU A 129 -18.64 15.08 5.72
C GLU A 129 -18.17 14.01 4.72
N TYR A 130 -17.71 12.89 5.25
CA TYR A 130 -17.28 11.73 4.46
C TYR A 130 -18.33 11.29 3.44
N TYR A 131 -19.62 11.26 3.83
CA TYR A 131 -20.72 10.84 2.96
C TYR A 131 -20.91 11.74 1.74
N ASN A 132 -20.76 13.05 1.92
CA ASN A 132 -20.86 14.02 0.82
C ASN A 132 -19.75 13.80 -0.21
N LEU A 133 -18.56 13.42 0.21
CA LEU A 133 -17.44 13.13 -0.68
C LEU A 133 -17.57 11.76 -1.38
N MET A 134 -18.27 10.80 -0.78
CA MET A 134 -18.55 9.48 -1.36
C MET A 134 -19.54 9.58 -2.54
N TYR A 135 -20.47 10.54 -2.49
CA TYR A 135 -21.48 10.73 -3.54
C TYR A 135 -20.92 11.31 -4.85
N TYR A 136 -19.85 12.12 -4.78
CA TYR A 136 -19.27 12.79 -5.95
C TYR A 136 -18.31 11.90 -6.78
N ARG A 137 -17.81 10.81 -6.22
CA ARG A 137 -16.89 9.90 -6.93
C ARG A 137 -17.58 8.55 -7.01
N GLN A 138 -18.11 8.20 -8.18
CA GLN A 138 -18.72 6.89 -8.48
C GLN A 138 -17.77 5.68 -8.25
N GLU A 139 -16.56 5.91 -7.73
CA GLU A 139 -15.57 4.88 -7.40
C GLU A 139 -15.19 4.90 -5.91
N LYS A 140 -14.92 3.69 -5.39
CA LYS A 140 -14.70 3.32 -3.98
C LYS A 140 -13.41 3.87 -3.33
N ILE A 141 -13.09 5.16 -3.49
CA ILE A 141 -11.92 5.79 -2.85
C ILE A 141 -12.38 6.49 -1.57
N PRO A 142 -11.77 6.21 -0.39
CA PRO A 142 -12.15 6.87 0.85
C PRO A 142 -11.89 8.36 0.78
N ALA A 143 -12.98 9.12 0.92
CA ALA A 143 -13.08 10.56 0.86
C ALA A 143 -12.13 11.34 1.79
N LEU A 144 -11.84 10.79 2.97
CA LEU A 144 -10.98 11.40 3.98
C LEU A 144 -9.65 10.63 4.11
N HIS A 145 -8.56 11.37 3.95
CA HIS A 145 -7.19 10.92 4.20
C HIS A 145 -6.82 11.21 5.66
N VAL A 146 -6.03 10.30 6.25
CA VAL A 146 -5.41 10.56 7.56
C VAL A 146 -4.02 11.12 7.32
N HIS A 147 -3.74 12.25 7.95
CA HIS A 147 -2.54 13.05 7.76
C HIS A 147 -1.72 13.13 9.05
N HIS A 148 -0.39 13.06 8.93
CA HIS A 148 0.56 13.29 10.02
C HIS A 148 0.84 14.79 10.13
N ILE A 149 0.54 15.40 11.26
CA ILE A 149 0.64 16.85 11.45
C ILE A 149 2.09 17.32 11.46
N ASP A 150 2.99 16.51 12.02
CA ASP A 150 4.43 16.75 12.02
C ASP A 150 5.16 16.28 10.76
N TYR A 151 4.44 15.67 9.82
CA TYR A 151 4.97 15.07 8.60
C TYR A 151 5.95 13.90 8.83
N ASP A 152 6.07 13.41 10.07
CA ASP A 152 6.79 12.17 10.37
C ASP A 152 5.83 10.99 10.25
N LYS A 153 6.12 10.10 9.30
CA LYS A 153 5.31 8.90 9.03
C LYS A 153 5.35 7.86 10.15
N ASN A 154 6.32 7.97 11.05
CA ASN A 154 6.49 7.05 12.17
C ASN A 154 5.78 7.54 13.44
N ASN A 155 5.38 8.80 13.50
CA ASN A 155 4.65 9.34 14.64
C ASN A 155 3.15 9.05 14.52
N LEU A 156 2.75 7.90 15.06
CA LEU A 156 1.37 7.40 15.01
C LEU A 156 0.50 7.82 16.19
N ASP A 157 0.93 8.81 16.98
CA ASP A 157 0.13 9.33 18.08
C ASP A 157 -1.22 9.87 17.59
N ASP A 158 -2.30 9.52 18.28
CA ASP A 158 -3.67 9.92 17.88
C ASP A 158 -3.84 11.45 17.78
N ASP A 159 -3.00 12.22 18.48
CA ASP A 159 -2.98 13.69 18.45
C ASP A 159 -2.01 14.27 17.41
N ASN A 160 -1.19 13.44 16.78
CA ASN A 160 -0.45 13.78 15.57
C ASN A 160 -1.23 13.42 14.29
N LEU A 161 -2.32 12.67 14.40
CA LEU A 161 -3.12 12.19 13.26
C LEU A 161 -4.45 12.94 13.12
N ILE A 162 -4.76 13.36 11.89
CA ILE A 162 -5.96 14.15 11.57
C ILE A 162 -6.59 13.79 10.22
N SER A 163 -7.91 13.79 10.15
CA SER A 163 -8.68 13.49 8.93
C SER A 163 -8.91 14.73 8.08
N LEU A 164 -8.49 14.67 6.81
CA LEU A 164 -8.62 15.76 5.82
C LEU A 164 -9.25 15.25 4.53
N CYS A 165 -10.09 16.07 3.89
CA CYS A 165 -10.50 15.81 2.51
C CYS A 165 -9.34 16.01 1.55
N VAL A 166 -9.42 15.45 0.34
CA VAL A 166 -8.39 15.58 -0.71
C VAL A 166 -7.96 17.04 -0.93
N ALA A 167 -8.92 17.96 -1.01
CA ALA A 167 -8.66 19.37 -1.28
C ALA A 167 -7.96 20.11 -0.13
N CYS A 168 -8.22 19.73 1.12
CA CYS A 168 -7.51 20.28 2.28
C CYS A 168 -6.15 19.61 2.45
N HIS A 169 -6.07 18.30 2.23
CA HIS A 169 -4.83 17.53 2.30
C HIS A 169 -3.79 18.02 1.28
N SER A 170 -4.19 18.32 0.04
CA SER A 170 -3.24 18.81 -0.98
C SER A 170 -2.60 20.14 -0.60
N LYS A 171 -3.32 21.02 0.13
CA LYS A 171 -2.79 22.31 0.59
C LYS A 171 -1.66 22.14 1.60
N THR A 172 -1.68 21.09 2.42
CA THR A 172 -0.69 20.89 3.49
C THR A 172 0.70 20.57 2.96
N ALA A 173 0.85 20.27 1.67
CA ALA A 173 2.15 20.01 1.04
C ALA A 173 2.98 21.29 0.76
N ILE A 174 2.34 22.45 0.60
CA ILE A 174 2.99 23.66 0.03
C ILE A 174 3.73 24.49 1.10
N ASN A 175 3.17 24.63 2.30
CA ASN A 175 3.77 25.39 3.40
C ASN A 175 3.60 24.63 4.72
N LYS A 176 4.54 23.73 5.00
CA LYS A 176 4.44 22.77 6.11
C LYS A 176 4.36 23.45 7.46
N GLU A 177 5.18 24.48 7.73
CA GLU A 177 5.16 25.17 9.03
C GLU A 177 3.82 25.88 9.29
N TYR A 178 3.28 26.55 8.27
CA TYR A 178 1.97 27.20 8.36
C TYR A 178 0.88 26.16 8.65
N TRP A 179 0.82 25.09 7.86
CA TRP A 179 -0.21 24.07 8.01
C TRP A 179 -0.07 23.28 9.30
N GLN A 180 1.15 22.98 9.74
CA GLN A 180 1.39 22.33 11.03
C GLN A 180 0.81 23.16 12.18
N LYS A 181 0.97 24.49 12.18
CA LYS A 181 0.36 25.39 13.19
C LYS A 181 -1.18 25.33 13.14
N ILE A 182 -1.75 25.40 11.95
CA ILE A 182 -3.22 25.33 11.75
C ILE A 182 -3.78 23.99 12.22
N LEU A 183 -3.17 22.87 11.84
CA LEU A 183 -3.63 21.54 12.20
C LEU A 183 -3.46 21.25 13.69
N LYS A 184 -2.37 21.71 14.32
CA LYS A 184 -2.22 21.66 15.80
C LYS A 184 -3.36 22.39 16.51
N LYS A 185 -3.80 23.55 16.00
CA LYS A 185 -4.97 24.24 16.53
C LYS A 185 -6.25 23.39 16.38
N LYS A 186 -6.44 22.74 15.22
CA LYS A 186 -7.58 21.85 14.98
C LYS A 186 -7.63 20.62 15.91
N ILE A 187 -6.48 20.04 16.25
CA ILE A 187 -6.41 18.95 17.25
C ILE A 187 -6.85 19.42 18.64
N ARG A 188 -6.39 20.60 19.07
CA ARG A 188 -6.81 21.17 20.36
C ARG A 188 -8.31 21.41 20.40
N GLU A 189 -8.88 21.97 19.32
CA GLU A 189 -10.32 22.17 19.17
C GLU A 189 -11.10 20.83 19.21
N ARG A 190 -10.56 19.77 18.59
CA ARG A 190 -11.15 18.42 18.62
C ARG A 190 -11.16 17.82 20.02
N ASN A 191 -10.04 17.89 20.73
CA ASN A 191 -9.88 17.26 22.05
C ASN A 191 -10.67 17.98 23.16
N ASN A 192 -11.04 19.25 22.93
CA ASN A 192 -11.87 20.04 23.85
C ASN A 192 -13.38 19.98 23.56
N ARG A 193 -13.84 19.12 22.63
CA ARG A 193 -15.28 19.00 22.35
C ARG A 193 -16.01 18.29 23.49
N PRO A 194 -17.19 18.78 23.92
CA PRO A 194 -17.99 18.09 24.92
C PRO A 194 -18.40 16.71 24.39
N VAL A 195 -18.29 15.70 25.25
CA VAL A 195 -18.90 14.39 25.02
C VAL A 195 -20.38 14.57 25.36
N PHE A 196 -21.21 14.72 24.33
CA PHE A 196 -22.67 14.77 24.45
C PHE A 196 -23.26 13.36 24.42
#